data_AF-Q9NCQ7-F1
#
_entry.id   AF-Q9NCQ7-F1
#
_cell.length_a   1.000
_cell.length_b   1.000
_cell.length_c   1.000
_cell.angle_alpha   90.00
_cell.angle_beta   90.00
_cell.angle_gamma   90.00
#
_symmetry.space_group_name_H-M   'P 1'
#
loop_
_entity.id
_entity.type
_entity.pdbx_description
1 polymer ?
#
loop_
_entity_poly.entity_id
_entity_poly.type
_entity_poly.pdbx_seq_one_letter_code
_entity_poly.pdbx_strand_id
1 'polypeptide(L)'
;MGSKALIISVVLMCLCHEYYAVCTGGPNCNACTTACTNCINCPNALLACTDSTNCLKAVTCTRSTKCNKAVTCTNSSDCFKAVTCTGSTNCYKAKNCAGSTNCFEATTSCVNSTGCPP
;
A
#
# COMPACT_ATOMS: atom_id res chain seq x y z
N MET A 1 35.94 27.31 -0.02
CA MET A 1 34.94 26.54 -0.81
C MET A 1 34.24 25.42 -0.01
N GLY A 2 34.30 25.37 1.33
CA GLY A 2 33.74 24.25 2.11
C GLY A 2 32.32 24.43 2.66
N SER A 3 31.95 25.64 3.09
CA SER A 3 30.69 25.87 3.83
C SER A 3 29.44 25.93 2.95
N LYS A 4 29.50 26.57 1.77
CA LYS A 4 28.35 26.64 0.84
C LYS A 4 27.99 25.26 0.26
N ALA A 5 28.99 24.43 -0.05
CA ALA A 5 28.76 23.07 -0.55
C ALA A 5 28.19 22.16 0.55
N LEU A 6 28.64 22.31 1.80
CA LEU A 6 28.10 21.58 2.95
C LEU A 6 26.64 21.95 3.21
N ILE A 7 26.28 23.24 3.15
CA ILE A 7 24.90 23.71 3.32
C ILE A 7 24.00 23.17 2.20
N ILE A 8 24.43 23.24 0.94
CA ILE A 8 23.66 22.69 -0.19
C ILE A 8 23.50 21.18 -0.05
N SER A 9 24.54 20.45 0.35
CA SER A 9 24.48 19.00 0.56
C SER A 9 23.56 18.62 1.71
N VAL A 10 23.57 19.35 2.83
CA VAL A 10 22.68 19.10 3.97
C VAL A 10 21.22 19.39 3.62
N VAL A 11 20.97 20.51 2.91
CA VAL A 11 19.63 20.86 2.43
C VAL A 11 19.10 19.82 1.44
N LEU A 12 19.93 19.37 0.50
CA LEU A 12 19.56 18.33 -0.47
C LEU A 12 19.26 16.98 0.21
N MET A 13 20.07 16.59 1.20
CA MET A 13 19.83 15.36 1.98
C MET A 13 18.54 15.44 2.81
N CYS A 14 18.24 16.61 3.41
CA CYS A 14 16.99 16.86 4.12
C CYS A 14 15.77 16.74 3.19
N LEU A 15 15.84 17.38 2.01
CA LEU A 15 14.78 17.33 1.00
C LEU A 15 14.57 15.91 0.45
N CYS A 16 15.64 15.13 0.27
CA CYS A 16 15.53 13.72 -0.12
C CYS A 16 14.89 12.87 1.00
N HIS A 17 15.17 13.15 2.27
CA HIS A 17 14.57 12.45 3.41
C HIS A 17 13.06 12.74 3.53
N GLU A 18 12.64 13.98 3.26
CA GLU A 18 11.23 14.39 3.24
C GLU A 18 10.46 13.79 2.04
N TYR A 19 11.14 13.61 0.90
CA TYR A 19 10.53 13.08 -0.32
C TYR A 19 10.42 11.54 -0.34
N TYR A 20 11.34 10.82 0.29
CA TYR A 20 11.41 9.35 0.30
C TYR A 20 11.24 8.74 1.70
N ALA A 21 10.30 9.25 2.51
CA ALA A 21 10.08 8.70 3.84
C ALA A 21 9.53 7.26 3.75
N VAL A 22 10.45 6.30 3.89
CA VAL A 22 10.18 4.89 4.14
C VAL A 22 10.31 4.67 5.64
N CYS A 23 9.30 4.04 6.24
CA CYS A 23 9.30 3.78 7.67
C CYS A 23 9.14 2.32 7.98
N THR A 24 9.77 1.92 9.07
CA THR A 24 9.73 0.56 9.60
C THR A 24 9.42 0.59 11.08
N GLY A 25 8.39 -0.14 11.52
CA GLY A 25 8.14 -0.35 12.94
C GLY A 25 7.39 0.81 13.62
N GLY A 26 6.57 0.45 14.62
CA GLY A 26 5.96 1.39 15.54
C GLY A 26 4.44 1.55 15.38
N PRO A 27 3.82 2.30 16.30
CA PRO A 27 2.36 2.49 16.29
C PRO A 27 1.90 3.54 15.27
N ASN A 28 2.73 4.57 14.99
CA ASN A 28 2.33 5.73 14.21
C ASN A 28 3.38 6.13 13.17
N CYS A 29 3.06 5.88 11.91
CA CYS A 29 3.89 6.13 10.73
C CYS A 29 3.28 7.21 9.83
N ASN A 30 2.81 8.30 10.45
CA ASN A 30 2.18 9.41 9.73
C ASN A 30 3.16 10.15 8.81
N ALA A 31 4.44 10.20 9.16
CA ALA A 31 5.47 10.86 8.34
C ALA A 31 5.83 10.08 7.06
N CYS A 32 5.32 8.85 6.92
CA CYS A 32 5.78 7.90 5.92
C CYS A 32 4.95 8.08 4.66
N THR A 33 5.57 8.64 3.62
CA THR A 33 4.91 9.08 2.40
C THR A 33 5.15 8.12 1.24
N THR A 34 6.30 7.45 1.21
CA THR A 34 6.63 6.51 0.13
C THR A 34 6.18 5.10 0.49
N ALA A 35 6.78 4.51 1.50
CA ALA A 35 6.46 3.14 1.92
C ALA A 35 6.38 3.01 3.44
N CYS A 36 5.57 2.06 3.89
CA CYS A 36 5.38 1.79 5.31
C CYS A 36 5.41 0.29 5.57
N THR A 37 6.27 -0.12 6.50
CA THR A 37 6.51 -1.53 6.81
C THR A 37 6.40 -1.77 8.31
N ASN A 38 5.76 -2.87 8.71
CA ASN A 38 5.62 -3.28 10.12
C ASN A 38 5.05 -2.19 11.03
N CYS A 39 4.06 -1.42 10.59
CA CYS A 39 3.53 -0.31 11.35
C CYS A 39 2.01 -0.29 11.43
N ILE A 40 1.49 0.14 12.59
CA ILE A 40 0.05 0.09 12.87
C ILE A 40 -0.70 1.22 12.13
N ASN A 41 -0.09 2.38 11.90
CA ASN A 41 -0.81 3.50 11.31
C ASN A 41 0.00 4.15 10.17
N CYS A 42 -0.30 3.73 8.94
CA CYS A 42 0.36 4.19 7.71
C CYS A 42 -0.58 5.00 6.79
N PRO A 43 -1.20 6.11 7.26
CA PRO A 43 -2.25 6.80 6.50
C PRO A 43 -1.73 7.51 5.25
N ASN A 44 -0.42 7.76 5.16
CA ASN A 44 0.19 8.57 4.11
C ASN A 44 1.09 7.81 3.15
N ALA A 45 1.31 6.51 3.36
CA ALA A 45 2.13 5.72 2.45
C ALA A 45 1.43 5.64 1.08
N LEU A 46 2.09 6.14 0.03
CA LEU A 46 1.51 6.25 -1.31
C LEU A 46 1.88 5.06 -2.18
N LEU A 47 3.11 4.55 -2.09
CA LEU A 47 3.56 3.49 -2.98
C LEU A 47 3.22 2.11 -2.42
N ALA A 48 3.71 1.83 -1.21
CA ALA A 48 3.65 0.48 -0.66
C ALA A 48 3.34 0.46 0.84
N CYS A 49 2.53 -0.52 1.23
CA CYS A 49 2.31 -0.91 2.60
C CYS A 49 2.60 -2.39 2.76
N THR A 50 3.40 -2.75 3.75
CA THR A 50 3.79 -4.15 4.00
C THR A 50 3.67 -4.46 5.48
N ASP A 51 2.97 -5.54 5.84
CA ASP A 51 2.81 -5.97 7.24
C ASP A 51 2.30 -4.83 8.15
N SER A 52 1.39 -4.02 7.60
CA SER A 52 1.01 -2.74 8.19
C SER A 52 -0.49 -2.51 8.15
N THR A 53 -1.00 -1.63 9.02
CA THR A 53 -2.42 -1.30 9.10
C THR A 53 -2.70 0.18 8.81
N ASN A 54 -3.96 0.51 8.51
CA ASN A 54 -4.39 1.86 8.07
C ASN A 54 -3.71 2.34 6.78
N CYS A 55 -3.54 1.45 5.81
CA CYS A 55 -2.87 1.72 4.53
C CYS A 55 -3.77 2.40 3.49
N LEU A 56 -4.38 3.51 3.87
CA LEU A 56 -5.51 4.13 3.17
C LEU A 56 -5.18 4.61 1.74
N LYS A 57 -3.91 4.93 1.47
CA LYS A 57 -3.47 5.59 0.23
C LYS A 57 -2.51 4.74 -0.60
N ALA A 58 -2.01 3.62 -0.08
CA ALA A 58 -0.98 2.85 -0.74
C ALA A 58 -1.50 2.26 -2.06
N VAL A 59 -0.69 2.34 -3.12
CA VAL A 59 -0.97 1.70 -4.42
C VAL A 59 -0.84 0.18 -4.31
N THR A 60 0.13 -0.31 -3.54
CA THR A 60 0.34 -1.72 -3.30
C THR A 60 0.23 -2.04 -1.81
N CYS A 61 -0.55 -3.07 -1.49
CA CYS A 61 -0.64 -3.62 -0.15
C CYS A 61 -0.20 -5.08 -0.12
N THR A 62 0.63 -5.44 0.87
CA THR A 62 1.06 -6.81 1.13
C THR A 62 0.91 -7.12 2.61
N ARG A 63 0.11 -8.13 2.97
CA ARG A 63 -0.17 -8.50 4.37
C ARG A 63 -0.64 -7.30 5.20
N SER A 64 -1.52 -6.49 4.62
CA SER A 64 -1.94 -5.19 5.17
C SER A 64 -3.45 -5.04 5.26
N THR A 65 -3.92 -4.06 6.04
CA THR A 65 -5.36 -3.78 6.21
C THR A 65 -5.71 -2.33 5.88
N LYS A 66 -6.99 -2.08 5.60
CA LYS A 66 -7.53 -0.78 5.17
C LYS A 66 -6.89 -0.27 3.88
N CYS A 67 -6.71 -1.17 2.92
CA CYS A 67 -6.07 -0.92 1.62
C CYS A 67 -7.04 -0.31 0.58
N ASN A 68 -7.80 0.70 1.02
CA ASN A 68 -8.99 1.20 0.32
C ASN A 68 -8.70 1.72 -1.11
N LYS A 69 -7.47 2.18 -1.35
CA LYS A 69 -7.03 2.75 -2.64
C LYS A 69 -5.98 1.90 -3.35
N ALA A 70 -5.63 0.74 -2.80
CA ALA A 70 -4.66 -0.14 -3.45
C ALA A 70 -5.17 -0.56 -4.82
N VAL A 71 -4.26 -0.57 -5.79
CA VAL A 71 -4.43 -1.15 -7.12
C VAL A 71 -4.11 -2.65 -7.06
N THR A 72 -3.13 -3.02 -6.22
CA THR A 72 -2.74 -4.41 -6.02
C THR A 72 -2.79 -4.76 -4.54
N CYS A 73 -3.45 -5.87 -4.23
CA CYS A 73 -3.52 -6.42 -2.90
C CYS A 73 -3.04 -7.86 -2.85
N THR A 74 -2.17 -8.17 -1.90
CA THR A 74 -1.71 -9.53 -1.61
C THR A 74 -1.88 -9.82 -0.13
N ASN A 75 -2.61 -10.87 0.22
CA ASN A 75 -2.90 -11.28 1.60
C ASN A 75 -3.41 -10.12 2.48
N SER A 76 -4.22 -9.24 1.89
CA SER A 76 -4.62 -7.95 2.48
C SER A 76 -6.14 -7.79 2.54
N SER A 77 -6.63 -6.90 3.39
CA SER A 77 -8.07 -6.60 3.55
C SER A 77 -8.45 -5.20 3.08
N ASP A 78 -9.76 -5.03 2.83
CA ASP A 78 -10.38 -3.74 2.44
C ASP A 78 -9.86 -3.22 1.10
N CYS A 79 -9.67 -4.13 0.16
CA CYS A 79 -9.10 -3.89 -1.17
C CYS A 79 -10.14 -3.36 -2.17
N PHE A 80 -10.96 -2.41 -1.74
CA PHE A 80 -12.16 -1.98 -2.45
C PHE A 80 -11.93 -1.51 -3.89
N LYS A 81 -10.73 -0.98 -4.19
CA LYS A 81 -10.36 -0.45 -5.50
C LYS A 81 -9.28 -1.27 -6.22
N ALA A 82 -8.88 -2.41 -5.66
CA ALA A 82 -7.84 -3.22 -6.26
C ALA A 82 -8.30 -3.73 -7.62
N VAL A 83 -7.41 -3.69 -8.61
CA VAL A 83 -7.56 -4.32 -9.92
C VAL A 83 -7.13 -5.79 -9.83
N THR A 84 -6.14 -6.07 -8.97
CA THR A 84 -5.63 -7.43 -8.73
C THR A 84 -5.67 -7.75 -7.24
N CYS A 85 -6.25 -8.91 -6.91
CA CYS A 85 -6.30 -9.45 -5.56
C CYS A 85 -5.75 -10.88 -5.52
N THR A 86 -4.90 -11.16 -4.54
CA THR A 86 -4.38 -12.49 -4.24
C THR A 86 -4.47 -12.75 -2.74
N GLY A 87 -5.23 -13.77 -2.31
CA GLY A 87 -5.43 -14.06 -0.89
C GLY A 87 -6.12 -12.93 -0.12
N SER A 88 -6.93 -12.11 -0.78
CA SER A 88 -7.40 -10.83 -0.26
C SER A 88 -8.92 -10.76 -0.08
N THR A 89 -9.39 -9.81 0.72
CA THR A 89 -10.83 -9.62 0.98
C THR A 89 -11.30 -8.23 0.56
N ASN A 90 -12.62 -8.13 0.30
CA ASN A 90 -13.29 -6.92 -0.16
C ASN A 90 -12.78 -6.41 -1.52
N CYS A 91 -12.55 -7.32 -2.45
CA CYS A 91 -11.97 -7.07 -3.78
C CYS A 91 -13.00 -6.64 -4.82
N TYR A 92 -13.86 -5.69 -4.47
CA TYR A 92 -15.07 -5.37 -5.25
C TYR A 92 -14.81 -5.04 -6.73
N LYS A 93 -13.70 -4.35 -7.01
CA LYS A 93 -13.32 -3.88 -8.35
C LYS A 93 -12.25 -4.72 -9.04
N ALA A 94 -11.82 -5.82 -8.43
CA ALA A 94 -10.73 -6.61 -8.96
C ALA A 94 -11.15 -7.31 -10.24
N LYS A 95 -10.35 -7.16 -11.31
CA LYS A 95 -10.52 -7.88 -12.57
C LYS A 95 -9.88 -9.27 -12.50
N ASN A 96 -8.84 -9.40 -11.69
CA ASN A 96 -8.15 -10.64 -11.39
C ASN A 96 -8.24 -10.96 -9.91
N CYS A 97 -8.82 -12.12 -9.58
CA CYS A 97 -8.91 -12.66 -8.24
C CYS A 97 -8.34 -14.08 -8.16
N ALA A 98 -7.46 -14.30 -7.18
CA ALA A 98 -6.97 -15.62 -6.79
C ALA A 98 -7.09 -15.80 -5.27
N GLY A 99 -7.78 -16.84 -4.80
CA GLY A 99 -7.95 -17.09 -3.36
C GLY A 99 -8.60 -15.93 -2.59
N SER A 100 -9.46 -15.13 -3.23
CA SER A 100 -9.93 -13.84 -2.71
C SER A 100 -11.46 -13.79 -2.58
N THR A 101 -11.99 -12.84 -1.81
CA THR A 101 -13.43 -12.72 -1.57
C THR A 101 -14.00 -11.38 -2.03
N ASN A 102 -15.30 -11.42 -2.33
CA ASN A 102 -16.10 -10.28 -2.81
C ASN A 102 -15.58 -9.72 -4.15
N CYS A 103 -15.29 -10.61 -5.09
CA CYS A 103 -14.71 -10.32 -6.40
C CYS A 103 -15.76 -9.98 -7.48
N PHE A 104 -16.64 -9.03 -7.18
CA PHE A 104 -17.86 -8.76 -7.97
C PHE A 104 -17.60 -8.33 -9.42
N GLU A 105 -16.42 -7.77 -9.71
CA GLU A 105 -16.04 -7.33 -11.05
C GLU A 105 -14.93 -8.19 -11.71
N ALA A 106 -14.72 -9.43 -11.23
CA ALA A 106 -13.66 -10.32 -11.73
C ALA A 106 -13.96 -10.89 -13.13
N THR A 107 -13.80 -10.05 -14.16
CA THR A 107 -14.09 -10.40 -15.56
C THR A 107 -12.91 -11.02 -16.31
N THR A 108 -11.70 -10.99 -15.75
CA THR A 108 -10.50 -11.53 -16.41
C THR A 108 -10.10 -12.88 -15.84
N SER A 109 -10.11 -13.03 -14.51
CA SER A 109 -9.79 -14.29 -13.84
C SER A 109 -10.42 -14.34 -12.45
N CYS A 110 -11.06 -15.45 -12.14
CA CYS A 110 -11.55 -15.77 -10.80
C CYS A 110 -11.19 -17.21 -10.44
N VAL A 111 -10.15 -17.38 -9.61
CA VAL A 111 -9.63 -18.71 -9.22
C VAL A 111 -9.78 -18.86 -7.71
N ASN A 112 -10.41 -19.95 -7.26
CA ASN A 112 -10.63 -20.24 -5.84
C ASN A 112 -11.14 -19.02 -5.04
N SER A 113 -12.01 -18.23 -5.66
CA SER A 113 -12.45 -16.92 -5.14
C SER A 113 -13.97 -16.88 -5.06
N THR A 114 -14.51 -16.00 -4.22
CA THR A 114 -15.96 -15.86 -4.00
C THR A 114 -16.51 -14.52 -4.47
N GLY A 115 -17.81 -14.50 -4.79
CA GLY A 115 -18.49 -13.31 -5.28
C GLY A 115 -18.14 -12.94 -6.72
N CYS A 116 -17.62 -13.88 -7.50
CA CYS A 116 -17.33 -13.65 -8.91
C CYS A 116 -18.61 -13.57 -9.74
N PRO A 117 -18.62 -12.77 -10.82
CA PRO A 117 -19.72 -12.79 -11.76
C PRO A 117 -19.87 -14.18 -12.39
N PRO A 118 -21.10 -14.55 -12.81
CA PRO A 118 -21.34 -15.78 -13.57
C PRO A 118 -20.58 -15.79 -14.90
#